data_AF-A0AA86C0R7-F1
#
_entry.id   AF-A0AA86C0R7-F1
#
_cell.length_a   1.000
_cell.length_b   1.000
_cell.length_c   1.000
_cell.angle_alpha   90.00
_cell.angle_beta   90.00
_cell.angle_gamma   90.00
#
_symmetry.space_group_name_H-M   'P 1'
#
loop_
_entity.id
_entity.type
_entity.pdbx_description
1 polymer ?
#
loop_
_entity_poly.entity_id
_entity_poly.type
_entity_poly.pdbx_seq_one_letter_code
_entity_poly.pdbx_strand_id
1 'polypeptide(L)'
;MTISPQNPVCPLADKGFLVTDAQTLPSLINAHPTVLVLLQSDPNKHPEVADSWVIIPEILKQFPATSYTAAFADSEQSELIAREYRILKYPALLFFRQHRFVGSLAGLYSWQEYSQRVAALLTTPGYRQDIPVITQ
;
A
#
# COMPACT_ATOMS: atom_id res chain seq x y z
N MET A 1 14.27 34.43 1.11
CA MET A 1 13.08 33.59 0.83
C MET A 1 13.58 32.29 0.23
N THR A 2 13.87 31.31 1.07
CA THR A 2 14.26 29.98 0.59
C THR A 2 12.98 29.24 0.27
N ILE A 3 12.61 29.20 -1.01
CA ILE A 3 11.63 28.25 -1.52
C ILE A 3 12.19 26.86 -1.26
N SER A 4 11.68 26.22 -0.21
CA SER A 4 11.89 24.80 0.04
C SER A 4 11.48 24.05 -1.23
N PRO A 5 12.24 23.05 -1.73
CA PRO A 5 11.81 22.27 -2.87
C PRO A 5 10.43 21.69 -2.55
N GLN A 6 9.47 21.99 -3.42
CA GLN A 6 8.10 21.54 -3.25
C GLN A 6 8.10 20.02 -3.29
N ASN A 7 7.97 19.40 -2.12
CA ASN A 7 7.80 17.96 -2.03
C ASN A 7 6.51 17.62 -2.80
N PRO A 8 6.54 16.73 -3.80
CA PRO A 8 5.33 16.44 -4.57
C PRO A 8 4.26 15.89 -3.64
N VAL A 9 3.09 16.53 -3.64
CA VAL A 9 1.93 16.09 -2.86
C VAL A 9 1.45 14.76 -3.45
N CYS A 10 1.36 13.72 -2.62
CA CYS A 10 0.90 12.40 -3.04
C CYS A 10 -0.52 12.49 -3.63
N PRO A 11 -0.73 12.18 -4.94
CA PRO A 11 -2.02 12.38 -5.62
C PRO A 11 -2.99 11.21 -5.42
N LEU A 12 -2.68 10.27 -4.53
CA LEU A 12 -3.46 9.04 -4.35
C LEU A 12 -4.84 9.30 -3.74
N ALA A 13 -4.97 10.34 -2.91
CA ALA A 13 -6.26 10.74 -2.36
C ALA A 13 -7.26 11.10 -3.47
N ASP A 14 -6.82 11.85 -4.49
CA ASP A 14 -7.64 12.20 -5.66
C ASP A 14 -7.99 10.99 -6.53
N LYS A 15 -7.26 9.88 -6.37
CA LYS A 15 -7.49 8.60 -7.06
C LYS A 15 -8.33 7.63 -6.23
N GLY A 16 -8.92 8.09 -5.12
CA GLY A 16 -9.83 7.31 -4.29
C GLY A 16 -9.13 6.42 -3.26
N PHE A 17 -7.82 6.59 -3.03
CA PHE A 17 -7.16 5.92 -1.93
C PHE A 17 -7.44 6.65 -0.62
N LEU A 18 -7.77 5.89 0.42
CA LEU A 18 -7.88 6.41 1.78
C LEU A 18 -6.49 6.71 2.37
N VAL A 19 -6.42 7.68 3.27
CA VAL A 19 -5.22 7.90 4.08
C VAL A 19 -5.28 6.97 5.29
N THR A 20 -4.17 6.31 5.61
CA THR A 20 -4.04 5.49 6.82
C THR A 20 -2.65 5.66 7.44
N ASP A 21 -2.51 5.18 8.66
CA ASP A 21 -1.30 5.21 9.46
C ASP A 21 -1.18 3.92 10.29
N ALA A 22 -0.11 3.76 11.06
CA ALA A 22 0.11 2.54 11.83
C ALA A 22 -1.00 2.24 12.86
N GLN A 23 -1.66 3.27 13.40
CA GLN A 23 -2.71 3.15 14.41
C GLN A 23 -4.10 2.91 13.78
N THR A 24 -4.37 3.50 12.62
CA THR A 24 -5.66 3.39 11.93
C THR A 24 -5.76 2.18 11.01
N LEU A 25 -4.62 1.63 10.57
CA LEU A 25 -4.56 0.48 9.68
C LEU A 25 -5.30 -0.76 10.21
N PRO A 26 -5.15 -1.18 11.48
CA PRO A 26 -5.90 -2.34 12.00
C PRO A 26 -7.42 -2.15 11.91
N SER A 27 -7.92 -0.94 12.18
CA SER A 27 -9.35 -0.62 12.07
C SER A 27 -9.82 -0.68 10.63
N LEU A 28 -9.04 -0.17 9.68
CA LEU A 28 -9.35 -0.24 8.25
C LEU A 28 -9.40 -1.69 7.75
N ILE A 29 -8.43 -2.52 8.16
CA ILE A 29 -8.37 -3.94 7.83
C ILE A 29 -9.60 -4.69 8.34
N ASN A 30 -10.11 -4.35 9.54
CA ASN A 30 -11.30 -4.99 10.12
C ASN A 30 -12.63 -4.49 9.53
N ALA A 31 -12.64 -3.28 8.96
CA ALA A 31 -13.84 -2.69 8.37
C ALA A 31 -14.15 -3.22 6.95
N HIS A 32 -13.15 -3.79 6.27
CA HIS A 32 -13.28 -4.19 4.87
C HIS A 32 -12.75 -5.61 4.62
N PRO A 33 -13.42 -6.40 3.76
CA PRO A 33 -13.01 -7.78 3.48
C PRO A 33 -11.66 -7.89 2.76
N THR A 34 -11.29 -6.87 1.98
CA THR A 34 -10.01 -6.80 1.26
C THR A 34 -9.49 -5.37 1.33
N VAL A 35 -8.26 -5.18 1.83
CA VAL A 35 -7.60 -3.87 1.91
C VAL A 35 -6.25 -3.95 1.24
N LEU A 36 -5.94 -2.97 0.40
CA LEU A 36 -4.63 -2.77 -0.21
C LEU A 36 -3.99 -1.51 0.37
N VAL A 37 -2.74 -1.59 0.80
CA VAL A 37 -2.05 -0.44 1.38
C VAL A 37 -0.76 -0.18 0.63
N LEU A 38 -0.65 1.00 0.01
CA LEU A 38 0.60 1.44 -0.58
C LEU A 38 1.48 2.09 0.49
N LEU A 39 2.63 1.47 0.74
CA LEU A 39 3.72 2.05 1.49
C LEU A 39 4.72 2.70 0.55
N GLN A 40 5.23 3.84 0.98
CA GLN A 40 6.10 4.69 0.18
C GLN A 40 7.20 5.31 1.04
N SER A 41 8.33 5.59 0.42
CA SER A 41 9.40 6.40 1.00
C SER A 41 9.37 7.82 0.44
N ASP A 42 10.27 8.67 0.90
CA ASP A 42 10.50 10.00 0.33
C ASP A 42 10.76 9.90 -1.20
N PRO A 43 9.88 10.49 -2.04
CA PRO A 43 10.00 10.44 -3.50
C PRO A 43 11.25 11.18 -4.02
N ASN A 44 11.84 12.09 -3.23
CA ASN A 44 13.09 12.76 -3.62
C ASN A 44 14.30 11.82 -3.48
N LYS A 45 14.22 10.81 -2.61
CA LYS A 45 15.26 9.78 -2.43
C LYS A 45 15.02 8.59 -3.34
N HIS A 46 13.75 8.29 -3.61
CA HIS A 46 13.29 7.12 -4.36
C HIS A 46 12.30 7.57 -5.45
N PRO A 47 12.78 8.01 -6.63
CA PRO A 47 11.91 8.50 -7.70
C PRO A 47 10.88 7.47 -8.16
N GLU A 48 11.15 6.17 -8.01
CA GLU A 48 10.21 5.07 -8.28
C GLU A 48 8.91 5.15 -7.46
N VAL A 49 8.90 5.87 -6.34
CA VAL A 49 7.70 6.13 -5.55
C VAL A 49 6.73 7.00 -6.33
N ALA A 50 7.22 8.03 -7.03
CA ALA A 50 6.36 8.92 -7.81
C ALA A 50 5.68 8.16 -8.97
N ASP A 51 6.41 7.26 -9.62
CA ASP A 51 5.86 6.39 -10.68
C ASP A 51 4.75 5.47 -10.14
N SER A 52 4.90 5.00 -8.90
CA SER A 52 3.91 4.13 -8.25
C SER A 52 2.54 4.80 -8.08
N TRP A 53 2.50 6.13 -7.93
CA TRP A 53 1.27 6.90 -7.81
C TRP A 53 0.45 6.96 -9.10
N VAL A 54 1.07 6.63 -10.23
CA VAL A 54 0.40 6.49 -11.52
C VAL A 54 0.15 5.03 -11.82
N ILE A 55 1.19 4.20 -11.77
CA ILE A 55 1.13 2.81 -12.22
C ILE A 55 0.16 1.98 -11.37
N ILE A 56 0.23 2.09 -10.04
CA ILE A 56 -0.58 1.23 -9.16
C ILE A 56 -2.07 1.53 -9.32
N PRO A 57 -2.54 2.79 -9.25
CA PRO A 57 -3.95 3.08 -9.49
C PRO A 57 -4.45 2.61 -10.87
N GLU A 58 -3.66 2.77 -11.94
CA GLU A 58 -4.06 2.31 -13.27
C GLU A 58 -4.13 0.78 -13.36
N ILE A 59 -3.25 0.06 -12.65
CA ILE A 59 -3.33 -1.40 -12.57
C ILE A 59 -4.61 -1.82 -11.82
N LEU A 60 -4.89 -1.17 -10.70
CA LEU A 60 -6.03 -1.51 -9.85
C LEU A 60 -7.38 -1.29 -10.55
N LYS A 61 -7.49 -0.31 -11.47
CA LYS A 61 -8.69 -0.08 -12.30
C LYS A 61 -9.10 -1.27 -13.18
N GLN A 62 -8.20 -2.22 -13.44
CA GLN A 62 -8.54 -3.44 -14.19
C GLN A 62 -9.39 -4.42 -13.37
N PHE A 63 -9.47 -4.24 -12.05
CA PHE A 63 -10.24 -5.08 -11.15
C PHE A 63 -11.54 -4.38 -10.74
N PRO A 64 -12.62 -5.12 -10.43
CA PRO A 64 -13.87 -4.51 -9.99
C PRO A 64 -13.65 -3.69 -8.72
N ALA A 65 -14.12 -2.44 -8.69
CA ALA A 65 -13.94 -1.51 -7.56
C ALA A 65 -14.51 -2.03 -6.23
N THR A 66 -15.43 -3.00 -6.26
CA THR A 66 -15.97 -3.66 -5.06
C THR A 66 -15.07 -4.76 -4.49
N SER A 67 -13.97 -5.09 -5.17
CA SER A 67 -13.09 -6.20 -4.79
C SER A 67 -12.09 -5.83 -3.70
N TYR A 68 -11.83 -4.54 -3.49
CA TYR A 68 -10.83 -4.04 -2.54
C TYR A 68 -11.12 -2.61 -2.09
N THR A 69 -10.62 -2.25 -0.91
CA THR A 69 -10.46 -0.86 -0.45
C THR A 69 -8.97 -0.51 -0.54
N ALA A 70 -8.62 0.56 -1.26
CA ALA A 70 -7.23 1.00 -1.39
C ALA A 70 -6.91 2.14 -0.40
N ALA A 71 -5.73 2.09 0.21
CA ALA A 71 -5.23 3.11 1.10
C ALA A 71 -3.73 3.36 0.88
N PHE A 72 -3.23 4.47 1.39
CA PHE A 72 -1.81 4.77 1.44
C PHE A 72 -1.43 5.39 2.78
N ALA A 73 -0.17 5.20 3.16
CA ALA A 73 0.43 5.87 4.31
C ALA A 73 1.46 6.91 3.82
N ASP A 74 1.68 7.99 4.57
CA ASP A 74 2.81 8.88 4.31
C ASP A 74 4.16 8.17 4.57
N SER A 75 5.28 8.83 4.30
CA SER A 75 6.60 8.19 4.42
C SER A 75 6.96 7.77 5.84
N GLU A 76 6.53 8.51 6.87
CA GLU A 76 6.85 8.20 8.27
C GLU A 76 6.01 7.01 8.74
N GLN A 77 4.72 7.04 8.46
CA GLN A 77 3.79 5.96 8.79
C GLN A 77 4.10 4.69 7.98
N SER A 78 4.54 4.85 6.73
CA SER A 78 4.99 3.74 5.90
C SER A 78 6.16 3.00 6.52
N GLU A 79 7.10 3.69 7.16
CA GLU A 79 8.24 3.07 7.84
C GLU A 79 7.81 2.23 9.04
N LEU A 80 6.87 2.74 9.85
CA LEU A 80 6.31 2.02 10.99
C LEU A 80 5.59 0.74 10.54
N ILE A 81 4.72 0.85 9.54
CA ILE A 81 3.98 -0.29 8.98
C ILE A 81 4.96 -1.28 8.33
N ALA A 82 5.96 -0.79 7.58
CA ALA A 82 6.95 -1.64 6.94
C ALA A 82 7.74 -2.48 7.95
N ARG A 83 8.09 -1.93 9.11
CA ARG A 83 8.76 -2.69 10.18
C ARG A 83 7.91 -3.84 10.69
N GLU A 84 6.62 -3.60 10.92
CA GLU A 84 5.67 -4.61 11.40
C GLU A 84 5.52 -5.77 10.40
N TYR A 85 5.33 -5.45 9.12
CA TYR A 85 5.13 -6.44 8.05
C TYR A 85 6.43 -6.88 7.35
N ARG A 86 7.60 -6.53 7.92
CA ARG A 86 8.94 -6.87 7.42
C ARG A 86 9.17 -6.50 5.95
N ILE A 87 8.70 -5.33 5.55
CA ILE A 87 8.87 -4.77 4.21
C ILE A 87 10.21 -4.02 4.16
N LEU A 88 11.06 -4.38 3.21
CA LEU A 88 12.43 -3.85 3.11
C LEU A 88 12.66 -2.94 1.90
N LYS A 89 11.69 -2.85 0.98
CA LYS A 89 11.81 -2.13 -0.28
C LYS A 89 10.55 -1.35 -0.57
N TYR A 90 10.72 -0.12 -1.07
CA TYR A 90 9.65 0.77 -1.54
C TYR A 90 9.67 0.91 -3.07
N PRO A 91 8.56 1.33 -3.70
CA PRO A 91 7.20 1.32 -3.15
C PRO A 91 6.76 -0.12 -2.81
N ALA A 92 5.82 -0.32 -1.89
CA ALA A 92 5.29 -1.64 -1.59
C ALA A 92 3.77 -1.64 -1.44
N LEU A 93 3.10 -2.52 -2.18
CA LEU A 93 1.66 -2.72 -2.07
C LEU A 93 1.38 -3.94 -1.18
N LEU A 94 0.81 -3.72 -0.01
CA LEU A 94 0.43 -4.76 0.94
C LEU A 94 -1.00 -5.22 0.67
N PHE A 95 -1.25 -6.50 0.85
CA PHE A 95 -2.54 -7.14 0.61
C PHE A 95 -3.07 -7.73 1.91
N PHE A 96 -4.26 -7.30 2.28
CA PHE A 96 -5.02 -7.84 3.40
C PHE A 96 -6.33 -8.41 2.89
N ARG A 97 -6.69 -9.60 3.36
CA ARG A 97 -7.95 -10.25 3.01
C ARG A 97 -8.49 -11.03 4.20
N GLN A 98 -9.79 -10.92 4.44
CA GLN A 98 -10.47 -11.48 5.62
C GLN A 98 -9.73 -11.09 6.90
N HIS A 99 -9.35 -9.81 6.97
CA HIS A 99 -8.67 -9.18 8.10
C HIS A 99 -7.26 -9.75 8.40
N ARG A 100 -6.62 -10.40 7.41
CA ARG A 100 -5.30 -11.01 7.54
C ARG A 100 -4.35 -10.57 6.44
N PHE A 101 -3.07 -10.47 6.76
CA PHE A 101 -2.02 -10.23 5.77
C PHE A 101 -1.88 -11.43 4.82
N VAL A 102 -1.94 -11.17 3.52
CA VAL A 102 -1.81 -12.16 2.44
C VAL A 102 -0.40 -12.15 1.87
N GLY A 103 0.18 -10.95 1.72
CA GLY A 103 1.48 -10.76 1.11
C GLY A 103 1.68 -9.31 0.66
N SER A 104 2.80 -9.06 0.00
CA SER A 104 3.17 -7.73 -0.51
C SER A 104 3.84 -7.83 -1.86
N LEU A 105 3.70 -6.76 -2.65
CA LEU A 105 4.44 -6.54 -3.88
C LEU A 105 5.36 -5.33 -3.68
N ALA A 106 6.64 -5.60 -3.45
CA ALA A 106 7.65 -4.55 -3.31
C ALA A 106 8.33 -4.26 -4.66
N GLY A 107 8.44 -2.98 -5.01
CA GLY A 107 8.94 -2.48 -6.27
C GLY A 107 7.90 -2.43 -7.39
N LEU A 108 8.32 -1.87 -8.51
CA LEU A 108 7.55 -1.82 -9.75
C LEU A 108 7.99 -2.94 -10.70
N TYR A 109 7.05 -3.41 -11.51
CA TYR A 109 7.22 -4.50 -12.46
C TYR A 109 6.64 -4.09 -13.82
N SER A 110 6.86 -4.92 -14.84
CA SER A 110 6.14 -4.75 -16.10
C SER A 110 4.62 -4.81 -15.88
N TRP A 111 3.85 -4.10 -16.72
CA TRP A 111 2.39 -4.04 -16.60
C TRP A 111 1.74 -5.42 -16.48
N GLN A 112 2.09 -6.34 -17.39
CA GLN A 112 1.53 -7.69 -17.42
C GLN A 112 1.87 -8.47 -16.15
N GLU A 113 3.12 -8.41 -15.70
CA GLU A 113 3.55 -9.10 -14.48
C GLU A 113 2.84 -8.53 -13.25
N TYR A 114 2.69 -7.21 -13.18
CA TYR A 114 2.02 -6.57 -12.05
C TYR A 114 0.54 -6.92 -12.00
N SER A 115 -0.18 -6.85 -13.13
CA SER A 115 -1.58 -7.30 -13.21
C SER A 115 -1.76 -8.76 -12.77
N GLN A 116 -0.87 -9.67 -13.21
CA GLN A 116 -0.94 -11.08 -12.82
C GLN A 116 -0.71 -11.28 -11.32
N ARG A 117 0.29 -10.61 -10.75
CA ARG A 117 0.62 -10.69 -9.32
C ARG A 117 -0.50 -10.11 -8.44
N VAL A 118 -1.08 -8.98 -8.83
CA VAL A 118 -2.24 -8.38 -8.13
C VAL A 118 -3.43 -9.33 -8.18
N ALA A 119 -3.76 -9.90 -9.36
CA ALA A 119 -4.85 -10.86 -9.50
C ALA A 119 -4.68 -12.10 -8.60
N ALA A 120 -3.45 -12.63 -8.52
CA ALA A 120 -3.13 -13.75 -7.66
C ALA A 120 -3.34 -13.40 -6.17
N LEU A 121 -2.85 -12.25 -5.70
CA LEU A 121 -2.99 -11.85 -4.30
C LEU A 121 -4.42 -11.49 -3.90
N LEU A 122 -5.22 -10.91 -4.81
CA LEU A 122 -6.65 -10.63 -4.57
C LEU A 122 -7.49 -11.91 -4.39
N THR A 123 -7.05 -13.03 -4.97
CA THR A 123 -7.76 -14.32 -4.91
C THR A 123 -7.17 -15.29 -3.88
N THR A 124 -5.97 -15.01 -3.36
CA THR A 124 -5.30 -15.83 -2.34
C THR A 124 -6.01 -15.71 -0.99
N PRO A 125 -6.34 -16.81 -0.30
CA PRO A 125 -6.89 -16.75 1.06
C PRO A 125 -5.85 -16.20 2.04
N GLY A 126 -6.27 -15.40 3.03
CA GLY A 126 -5.36 -14.80 4.00
C GLY A 126 -4.68 -15.85 4.88
N TYR A 127 -3.34 -15.77 4.98
CA TYR A 127 -2.58 -16.60 5.90
C TYR A 127 -2.59 -15.96 7.29
N ARG A 128 -2.61 -16.76 8.36
CA ARG A 128 -2.45 -16.23 9.72
C ARG A 128 -0.98 -15.86 9.91
N GLN A 129 -0.61 -14.60 9.67
CA GLN A 129 0.57 -14.05 10.33
C GLN A 129 0.10 -13.68 11.74
N ASP A 130 0.71 -14.28 12.76
CA ASP A 130 0.55 -13.81 14.13
C ASP A 130 1.23 -12.44 14.19
N ILE A 131 0.45 -11.38 13.93
CA ILE A 131 0.91 -10.01 14.07
C ILE A 131 1.06 -9.80 15.58
N PRO A 132 2.27 -9.57 16.13
CA PRO A 132 2.41 -9.30 17.54
C PRO A 132 1.57 -8.06 17.88
N VAL A 133 0.50 -8.26 18.65
CA VAL A 133 -0.21 -7.14 19.25
C VAL A 133 0.79 -6.47 20.17
N ILE A 134 1.32 -5.31 19.77
CA ILE A 134 2.08 -4.45 20.67
C ILE A 134 1.05 -3.87 21.64
N THR A 135 0.80 -4.58 22.73
CA THR A 135 0.08 -4.05 23.88
C THR A 135 0.90 -2.88 24.43
N GLN A 136 0.40 -1.66 24.27
CA GLN A 136 0.78 -0.54 25.14
C GLN A 136 0.06 -0.67 26.48
#